data_AF-A0A8S3IJK0-F1
#
_entry.id   AF-A0A8S3IJK0-F1
#
_cell.length_a   1.000
_cell.length_b   1.000
_cell.length_c   1.000
_cell.angle_alpha   90.00
_cell.angle_beta   90.00
_cell.angle_gamma   90.00
#
_symmetry.space_group_name_H-M   'P 1'
#
loop_
_entity.id
_entity.type
_entity.pdbx_description
1 polymer ?
#
loop_
_entity_poly.entity_id
_entity_poly.type
_entity_poly.pdbx_seq_one_letter_code
_entity_poly.pdbx_strand_id
1 'polypeptide(L)'
;YEICKQRQRERLSRFELLCRLNTDRCQSRPLYGSDVLTQVELAMRPCNNLRRTTFSGFASCQDVHRQLNTVKDYLSTTDTLRKSIKSNKDILIDAQDILHRFVMCTAKVVASPIELCQFNGISRRDKTAQQKPMIEVISSTDFQVLSCINQIKQNMFLQFPERRLIQYDCGKLQTLDVLLAQLKREKHRCLIFTQMTKMLDILELFLNYHGYTYVRLDGTTQIVQRQM
;
A
#
# COMPACT_ATOMS: atom_id res chain seq x y z
N TYR A 1 -38.72 20.56 -58.44
CA TYR A 1 -38.67 20.50 -56.97
C TYR A 1 -38.06 19.18 -56.48
N GLU A 2 -38.50 18.02 -57.00
CA GLU A 2 -38.00 16.70 -56.55
C GLU A 2 -36.51 16.44 -56.84
N ILE A 3 -36.02 16.80 -58.02
CA ILE A 3 -34.61 16.65 -58.40
C ILE A 3 -33.69 17.44 -57.44
N CYS A 4 -34.16 18.58 -56.94
CA CYS A 4 -33.42 19.41 -55.99
C CYS A 4 -33.35 18.73 -54.61
N LYS A 5 -34.47 18.14 -54.14
CA LYS A 5 -34.51 17.33 -52.91
C LYS A 5 -33.63 16.08 -53.01
N GLN A 6 -33.59 15.43 -54.17
CA GLN A 6 -32.75 14.26 -54.40
C GLN A 6 -31.26 14.62 -54.34
N ARG A 7 -30.85 15.71 -55.00
CA ARG A 7 -29.48 16.24 -54.89
C ARG A 7 -29.11 16.64 -53.45
N GLN A 8 -30.06 17.17 -52.69
CA GLN A 8 -29.83 17.54 -51.29
C GLN A 8 -29.63 16.30 -50.41
N ARG A 9 -30.41 15.23 -50.64
CA ARG A 9 -30.22 13.94 -49.96
C ARG A 9 -28.87 13.32 -50.29
N GLU A 10 -28.48 13.29 -51.56
CA GLU A 10 -27.16 12.76 -51.97
C GLU A 10 -26.00 13.52 -51.34
N ARG A 11 -26.11 14.86 -51.23
CA ARG A 11 -25.11 15.70 -50.55
C ARG A 11 -25.01 15.37 -49.06
N LEU A 12 -26.14 15.21 -48.38
CA LEU A 12 -26.17 14.84 -46.96
C LEU A 12 -25.57 13.45 -46.72
N SER A 13 -25.92 12.46 -47.55
CA SER A 13 -25.35 11.10 -47.45
C SER A 13 -23.84 11.09 -47.66
N ARG A 14 -23.32 11.90 -48.60
CA ARG A 14 -21.87 12.06 -48.80
C ARG A 14 -21.20 12.73 -47.61
N PHE A 15 -21.84 13.73 -47.02
CA PHE A 15 -21.30 14.44 -45.86
C PHE A 15 -21.23 13.52 -44.64
N GLU A 16 -22.27 12.71 -44.41
CA GLU A 16 -22.32 11.73 -43.33
C GLU A 16 -21.25 10.65 -43.49
N LEU A 17 -21.01 10.18 -44.72
CA LEU A 17 -19.91 9.26 -45.02
C LEU A 17 -18.54 9.88 -44.74
N LEU A 18 -18.32 11.14 -45.14
CA LEU A 18 -17.07 11.85 -44.87
C LEU A 18 -16.84 12.04 -43.37
N CYS A 19 -17.88 12.40 -42.63
CA CYS A 19 -17.81 12.49 -41.17
C CYS A 19 -17.43 11.14 -40.57
N ARG A 20 -18.10 10.04 -40.95
CA ARG A 20 -17.79 8.69 -40.45
C ARG A 20 -16.34 8.28 -40.72
N LEU A 21 -15.89 8.46 -41.96
CA LEU A 21 -14.50 8.16 -42.34
C LEU A 21 -13.49 9.02 -41.57
N ASN A 22 -13.82 10.28 -41.29
CA ASN A 22 -12.96 11.14 -40.50
C ASN A 22 -12.91 10.70 -39.04
N THR A 23 -14.04 10.31 -38.46
CA THR A 23 -14.11 9.75 -37.11
C THR A 23 -13.29 8.47 -37.01
N ASP A 24 -13.40 7.57 -37.99
CA ASP A 24 -12.62 6.33 -38.03
C ASP A 24 -11.11 6.60 -38.16
N ARG A 25 -10.71 7.60 -38.96
CA ARG A 25 -9.32 8.05 -39.08
C ARG A 25 -8.79 8.67 -37.79
N CYS A 26 -9.60 9.47 -37.11
CA CYS A 26 -9.22 10.11 -35.84
C CYS A 26 -9.21 9.10 -34.66
N GLN A 27 -10.03 8.05 -34.72
CA GLN A 27 -10.01 6.95 -33.74
C GLN A 27 -8.86 5.96 -33.98
N SER A 28 -8.41 5.84 -35.23
CA SER A 28 -7.23 5.05 -35.58
C SER A 28 -6.00 5.70 -34.96
N ARG A 29 -5.43 5.06 -33.92
CA ARG A 29 -4.16 5.51 -33.34
C ARG A 29 -3.07 5.45 -34.41
N PRO A 30 -2.38 6.56 -34.70
CA PRO A 30 -1.29 6.54 -35.67
C PRO A 30 -0.18 5.61 -35.15
N LEU A 31 0.21 4.65 -35.99
CA LEU A 31 1.35 3.76 -35.73
C LEU A 31 2.62 4.51 -36.16
N TYR A 32 3.33 5.08 -35.19
CA TYR A 32 4.64 5.68 -35.43
C TYR A 32 5.71 4.58 -35.42
N GLY A 33 6.64 4.65 -36.37
CA GLY A 33 7.80 3.74 -36.40
C GLY A 33 8.68 3.90 -35.15
N SER A 34 9.42 2.84 -34.82
CA SER A 34 10.39 2.83 -33.71
C SER A 34 11.33 4.03 -33.76
N ASP A 35 11.70 4.48 -34.96
CA ASP A 35 12.72 5.52 -35.15
C ASP A 35 12.19 6.89 -34.70
N VAL A 36 10.92 7.17 -34.98
CA VAL A 36 10.24 8.41 -34.54
C VAL A 36 10.05 8.40 -33.03
N LEU A 37 9.65 7.25 -32.47
CA LEU A 37 9.53 7.08 -31.02
C LEU A 37 10.89 7.25 -30.32
N THR A 38 11.94 6.67 -30.90
CA THR A 38 13.32 6.76 -30.37
C THR A 38 13.83 8.20 -30.43
N GLN A 39 13.54 8.95 -31.50
CA GLN A 39 13.93 10.36 -31.60
C GLN A 39 13.18 11.25 -30.60
N VAL A 40 11.89 11.03 -30.39
CA VAL A 40 11.11 11.76 -29.38
C VAL A 40 11.60 11.40 -27.97
N GLU A 41 11.88 10.12 -27.71
CA GLU A 41 12.47 9.67 -26.43
C GLU A 41 13.87 10.25 -26.18
N LEU A 42 14.70 10.36 -27.22
CA LEU A 42 16.02 10.99 -27.13
C LEU A 42 15.93 12.50 -26.92
N ALA A 43 14.95 13.17 -27.55
CA ALA A 43 14.71 14.61 -27.36
C ALA A 43 14.16 14.93 -25.95
N MET A 44 13.46 13.99 -25.31
CA MET A 44 12.95 14.13 -23.94
C MET A 44 13.94 13.71 -22.84
N ARG A 45 15.13 13.21 -23.19
CA ARG A 45 16.19 12.92 -22.20
C ARG A 45 17.01 14.18 -21.94
N PRO A 46 17.09 14.67 -20.69
CA PRO A 46 18.00 15.76 -20.37
C PRO A 46 19.44 15.33 -20.64
N CYS A 47 20.15 16.13 -21.44
CA CYS A 47 21.53 15.88 -21.87
C CYS A 47 22.50 16.05 -20.70
N ASN A 48 22.66 15.02 -19.86
CA ASN A 48 23.55 15.06 -18.68
C ASN A 48 25.07 15.00 -19.02
N ASN A 49 25.45 15.00 -20.30
CA ASN A 49 26.84 14.82 -20.73
C ASN A 49 27.46 16.08 -21.36
N LEU A 50 27.36 17.25 -20.70
CA LEU A 50 28.34 18.29 -20.96
C LEU A 50 29.64 17.91 -20.25
N ARG A 51 30.62 17.45 -21.03
CA ARG A 51 32.01 17.26 -20.59
C ARG A 51 32.49 18.56 -19.97
N ARG A 52 32.86 18.49 -18.69
CA ARG A 52 33.56 19.52 -17.91
C ARG A 52 34.68 20.14 -18.74
N THR A 53 34.45 21.32 -19.30
CA THR A 53 35.54 22.20 -19.72
C THR A 53 36.03 22.95 -18.49
N THR A 54 37.31 22.76 -18.21
CA THR A 54 38.02 23.43 -17.14
C THR A 54 37.95 24.94 -17.37
N PHE A 55 37.41 25.68 -16.39
CA PHE A 55 37.46 27.14 -16.18
C PHE A 55 36.15 27.96 -16.23
N SER A 56 34.96 27.37 -16.42
CA SER A 56 33.69 28.16 -16.38
C SER A 56 32.61 27.60 -15.44
N GLY A 57 33.00 27.08 -14.27
CA GLY A 57 32.07 26.44 -13.32
C GLY A 57 30.86 27.29 -12.91
N PHE A 58 31.02 28.61 -12.75
CA PHE A 58 29.92 29.49 -12.36
C PHE A 58 28.95 29.81 -13.53
N ALA A 59 29.48 30.09 -14.72
CA ALA A 59 28.67 30.40 -15.90
C ALA A 59 27.87 29.18 -16.39
N SER A 60 28.48 27.99 -16.35
CA SER A 60 27.80 26.75 -16.72
C SER A 60 26.73 26.32 -15.70
N CYS A 61 26.90 26.60 -14.40
CA CYS A 61 25.83 26.39 -13.42
C CYS A 61 24.64 27.34 -13.65
N GLN A 62 24.91 28.59 -14.01
CA GLN A 62 23.85 29.59 -14.25
C GLN A 62 23.06 29.31 -15.54
N ASP A 63 23.70 28.78 -16.58
CA ASP A 63 23.03 28.36 -17.81
C ASP A 63 22.25 27.04 -17.66
N VAL A 64 22.74 26.11 -16.83
CA VAL A 64 21.98 24.90 -16.45
C VAL A 64 20.69 25.32 -15.71
N HIS A 65 20.77 26.19 -14.71
CA HIS A 65 19.57 26.69 -14.02
C HIS A 65 18.59 27.47 -14.91
N ARG A 66 19.05 28.01 -16.06
CA ARG A 66 18.21 28.69 -17.07
C ARG A 66 17.43 27.72 -17.97
N GLN A 67 17.92 26.50 -18.12
CA GLN A 67 17.32 25.45 -18.95
C GLN A 67 16.42 24.49 -18.16
N LEU A 68 16.61 24.42 -16.84
CA LEU A 68 15.77 23.64 -15.93
C LEU A 68 14.54 24.47 -15.54
N ASN A 69 13.52 24.53 -16.41
CA ASN A 69 12.29 25.28 -16.10
C ASN A 69 11.26 24.44 -15.32
N THR A 70 11.46 23.12 -15.23
CA THR A 70 10.51 22.20 -14.59
C THR A 70 11.11 21.54 -13.36
N VAL A 71 10.30 21.30 -12.33
CA VAL A 71 10.69 20.61 -11.08
C VAL A 71 11.37 19.26 -11.35
N LYS A 72 10.93 18.52 -12.37
CA LYS A 72 11.54 17.23 -12.76
C LYS A 72 13.00 17.38 -13.19
N ASP A 73 13.35 18.47 -13.84
CA ASP A 73 14.68 18.68 -14.40
C ASP A 73 15.69 18.94 -13.26
N TYR A 74 15.29 19.72 -12.25
CA TYR A 74 16.07 19.93 -11.02
C TYR A 74 16.32 18.64 -10.25
N LEU A 75 15.30 17.78 -10.11
CA LEU A 75 15.39 16.49 -9.42
C LEU A 75 16.27 15.47 -10.14
N SER A 76 16.44 15.61 -11.46
CA SER A 76 17.29 14.73 -12.27
C SER A 76 18.76 15.13 -12.27
N THR A 77 19.05 16.40 -12.02
CA THR A 77 20.41 16.99 -12.13
C THR A 77 21.16 16.98 -10.80
N THR A 78 20.45 17.05 -9.66
CA THR A 78 21.06 17.20 -8.32
C THR A 78 20.84 15.98 -7.43
N ASP A 79 21.91 15.18 -7.25
CA ASP A 79 21.85 13.97 -6.41
C ASP A 79 21.60 14.26 -4.93
N THR A 80 22.11 15.39 -4.41
CA THR A 80 21.96 15.78 -3.00
C THR A 80 20.52 16.17 -2.67
N LEU A 81 19.89 17.00 -3.51
CA LEU A 81 18.48 17.38 -3.38
C LEU A 81 17.57 16.17 -3.58
N ARG A 82 17.87 15.34 -4.59
CA ARG A 82 17.12 14.10 -4.86
C ARG A 82 17.14 13.14 -3.67
N LYS A 83 18.28 12.97 -3.01
CA LYS A 83 18.40 12.15 -1.79
C LYS A 83 17.74 12.78 -0.57
N SER A 84 17.61 14.11 -0.55
CA SER A 84 16.95 14.83 0.56
C SER A 84 15.42 14.74 0.49
N ILE A 85 14.86 14.49 -0.70
CA ILE A 85 13.42 14.32 -0.90
C ILE A 85 13.07 12.85 -0.75
N LYS A 86 12.33 12.52 0.31
CA LYS A 86 11.86 11.15 0.55
C LYS A 86 10.81 10.75 -0.46
N SER A 87 10.93 9.54 -1.01
CA SER A 87 9.86 8.95 -1.82
C SER A 87 8.66 8.62 -0.94
N ASN A 88 7.46 8.53 -1.52
CA ASN A 88 6.28 8.03 -0.82
C ASN A 88 6.52 6.64 -0.19
N LYS A 89 7.36 5.81 -0.81
CA LYS A 89 7.78 4.51 -0.26
C LYS A 89 8.59 4.69 1.03
N ASP A 90 9.57 5.59 1.01
CA ASP A 90 10.46 5.85 2.15
C ASP A 90 9.68 6.46 3.32
N ILE A 91 8.74 7.37 3.03
CA ILE A 91 7.83 7.94 4.04
C ILE A 91 7.01 6.85 4.73
N LEU A 92 6.52 5.86 3.97
CA LEU A 92 5.73 4.75 4.54
C LEU A 92 6.58 3.79 5.38
N ILE A 93 7.84 3.56 4.99
CA ILE A 93 8.80 2.77 5.78
C ILE A 93 9.10 3.50 7.09
N ASP A 94 9.38 4.80 7.04
CA ASP A 94 9.64 5.61 8.24
C ASP A 94 8.41 5.69 9.16
N ALA A 95 7.20 5.71 8.58
CA ALA A 95 5.94 5.76 9.32
C ALA A 95 5.44 4.38 9.77
N GLN A 96 6.16 3.29 9.48
CA GLN A 96 5.69 1.92 9.72
C GLN A 96 5.36 1.67 11.20
N ASP A 97 6.18 2.18 12.13
CA ASP A 97 5.94 2.03 13.57
C ASP A 97 4.65 2.70 14.02
N ILE A 98 4.37 3.90 13.48
CA ILE A 98 3.15 4.65 13.75
C ILE A 98 1.94 3.89 13.17
N LEU A 99 2.07 3.41 11.93
CA LEU A 99 1.01 2.66 11.26
C LEU A 99 0.70 1.32 11.95
N HIS A 100 1.70 0.64 12.52
CA HIS A 100 1.47 -0.58 13.28
C HIS A 100 0.75 -0.30 14.61
N ARG A 101 1.03 0.85 15.25
CA ARG A 101 0.50 1.19 16.57
C ARG A 101 -0.87 1.88 16.53
N PHE A 102 -1.13 2.73 15.53
CA PHE A 102 -2.24 3.68 15.54
C PHE A 102 -3.30 3.46 14.45
N VAL A 103 -3.17 2.45 13.58
CA VAL A 103 -4.27 2.06 12.69
C VAL A 103 -5.32 1.30 13.54
N MET A 104 -6.19 2.06 14.22
CA MET A 104 -7.23 1.55 15.14
C MET A 104 -8.63 1.52 14.53
N CYS A 105 -8.80 1.97 13.28
CA CYS A 105 -10.11 2.00 12.63
C CYS A 105 -10.33 0.74 11.81
N THR A 106 -10.91 -0.28 12.43
CA THR A 106 -11.50 -1.40 11.69
C THR A 106 -12.84 -0.97 11.12
N ALA A 107 -13.05 -1.18 9.82
CA ALA A 107 -14.35 -0.94 9.21
C ALA A 107 -15.38 -1.91 9.83
N LYS A 108 -16.58 -1.42 10.16
CA LYS A 108 -17.69 -2.28 10.63
C LYS A 108 -17.95 -3.36 9.58
N VAL A 109 -18.02 -4.61 10.02
CA VAL A 109 -18.05 -5.84 9.20
C VAL A 109 -18.75 -5.64 7.85
N VAL A 110 -17.98 -5.78 6.77
CA VAL A 110 -18.46 -5.68 5.39
C VAL A 110 -18.70 -7.09 4.86
N ALA A 111 -19.94 -7.41 4.49
CA ALA A 111 -20.22 -8.65 3.76
C ALA A 111 -19.68 -8.56 2.34
N SER A 112 -19.08 -9.64 1.83
CA SER A 112 -18.73 -9.72 0.41
C SER A 112 -19.98 -9.49 -0.44
N PRO A 113 -19.88 -8.78 -1.58
CA PRO A 113 -20.99 -8.60 -2.49
C PRO A 113 -21.62 -9.96 -2.84
N ILE A 114 -22.95 -10.04 -2.81
CA ILE A 114 -23.66 -11.26 -3.20
C ILE A 114 -23.44 -11.48 -4.69
N GLU A 115 -22.65 -12.49 -5.05
CA GLU A 115 -22.46 -12.87 -6.44
C GLU A 115 -23.65 -13.70 -6.92
N LEU A 116 -24.56 -13.05 -7.66
CA LEU A 116 -25.67 -13.69 -8.34
C LEU A 116 -25.13 -14.43 -9.58
N CYS A 117 -24.61 -15.63 -9.37
CA CYS A 117 -24.16 -16.50 -10.45
C CYS A 117 -25.36 -17.16 -11.13
N GLN A 118 -25.86 -16.56 -12.20
CA GLN A 118 -26.82 -17.24 -13.08
C GLN A 118 -26.08 -18.33 -13.87
N PHE A 119 -26.50 -19.58 -13.72
CA PHE A 119 -26.01 -20.70 -14.53
C PHE A 119 -26.61 -20.61 -15.92
N ASN A 120 -26.14 -19.66 -16.72
CA ASN A 120 -26.36 -19.70 -18.16
C ASN A 120 -25.38 -20.75 -18.68
N GLY A 121 -25.87 -21.82 -19.31
CA GLY A 121 -25.11 -22.98 -19.80
C GLY A 121 -24.01 -22.68 -20.84
N ILE A 122 -23.51 -21.46 -20.88
CA ILE A 122 -22.31 -21.03 -21.58
C ILE A 122 -21.11 -21.64 -20.84
N SER A 123 -20.43 -22.52 -21.56
CA SER A 123 -19.22 -23.25 -21.17
C SER A 123 -18.26 -22.42 -20.30
N ARG A 124 -17.64 -23.07 -19.30
CA ARG A 124 -16.58 -22.51 -18.43
C ARG A 124 -15.44 -21.78 -19.18
N ARG A 125 -15.33 -21.93 -20.50
CA ARG A 125 -14.32 -21.30 -21.37
C ARG A 125 -14.56 -19.81 -21.67
N ASP A 126 -15.79 -19.29 -21.58
CA ASP A 126 -16.03 -17.87 -21.89
C ASP A 126 -15.88 -16.93 -20.69
N LYS A 127 -16.00 -17.46 -19.46
CA LYS A 127 -15.70 -16.68 -18.24
C LYS A 127 -14.23 -16.29 -18.16
N THR A 128 -13.31 -17.13 -18.65
CA THR A 128 -11.88 -16.80 -18.69
C THR A 128 -11.56 -15.78 -19.77
N ALA A 129 -12.30 -15.72 -20.88
CA ALA A 129 -12.10 -14.73 -21.94
C ALA A 129 -12.51 -13.31 -21.50
N GLN A 130 -13.60 -13.17 -20.74
CA GLN A 130 -14.04 -11.87 -20.20
C GLN A 130 -13.26 -11.41 -18.96
N GLN A 131 -12.66 -12.33 -18.18
CA GLN A 131 -11.81 -11.99 -17.04
C GLN A 131 -10.35 -11.69 -17.41
N LYS A 132 -9.85 -12.23 -18.52
CA LYS A 132 -8.49 -11.93 -19.05
C LYS A 132 -8.16 -10.44 -19.11
N PRO A 133 -9.00 -9.53 -19.66
CA PRO A 133 -8.67 -8.11 -19.71
C PRO A 133 -8.60 -7.50 -18.30
N MET A 134 -9.38 -7.98 -17.34
CA MET A 134 -9.33 -7.49 -15.96
C MET A 134 -8.07 -7.98 -15.22
N ILE A 135 -7.68 -9.24 -15.42
CA ILE A 135 -6.44 -9.79 -14.84
C ILE A 135 -5.20 -9.13 -15.47
N GLU A 136 -5.20 -8.88 -16.78
CA GLU A 136 -4.12 -8.15 -17.47
C GLU A 136 -4.00 -6.70 -16.96
N VAL A 137 -5.13 -6.01 -16.76
CA VAL A 137 -5.14 -4.65 -16.18
C VAL A 137 -4.61 -4.65 -14.75
N ILE A 138 -4.97 -5.63 -13.91
CA ILE A 138 -4.43 -5.76 -12.54
C ILE A 138 -2.93 -6.05 -12.55
N SER A 139 -2.43 -6.81 -13.53
CA SER A 139 -1.00 -7.12 -13.68
C SER A 139 -0.16 -5.97 -14.24
N SER A 140 -0.77 -5.05 -14.99
CA SER A 140 -0.11 -3.88 -15.59
C SER A 140 -0.11 -2.64 -14.70
N THR A 141 -1.04 -2.56 -13.73
CA THR A 141 -0.94 -1.59 -12.64
C THR A 141 0.15 -2.03 -11.66
N ASP A 142 1.20 -1.21 -11.48
CA ASP A 142 2.35 -1.49 -10.62
C ASP A 142 1.94 -2.04 -9.25
N PHE A 143 2.05 -3.36 -9.10
CA PHE A 143 1.84 -4.11 -7.85
C PHE A 143 2.66 -3.51 -6.68
N GLN A 144 3.74 -2.80 -7.00
CA GLN A 144 4.61 -2.10 -6.04
C GLN A 144 3.96 -0.90 -5.34
N VAL A 145 2.96 -0.24 -5.93
CA VAL A 145 2.24 0.86 -5.25
C VAL A 145 1.20 0.27 -4.29
N LEU A 146 0.57 -0.83 -4.70
CA LEU A 146 -0.41 -1.55 -3.89
C LEU A 146 0.25 -2.28 -2.71
N SER A 147 1.49 -2.75 -2.83
CA SER A 147 2.19 -3.44 -1.73
C SER A 147 2.37 -2.54 -0.49
N CYS A 148 2.70 -1.26 -0.68
CA CYS A 148 2.86 -0.32 0.41
C CYS A 148 1.54 -0.02 1.14
N ILE A 149 0.41 -0.03 0.42
CA ILE A 149 -0.93 0.21 0.98
C ILE A 149 -1.53 -1.09 1.54
N ASN A 150 -1.08 -2.26 1.06
CA ASN A 150 -1.62 -3.54 1.49
C ASN A 150 -1.48 -3.74 3.00
N GLN A 151 -0.34 -3.38 3.61
CA GLN A 151 -0.16 -3.49 5.06
C GLN A 151 -1.21 -2.68 5.84
N ILE A 152 -1.48 -1.43 5.40
CA ILE A 152 -2.49 -0.56 6.00
C ILE A 152 -3.89 -1.16 5.80
N LYS A 153 -4.17 -1.66 4.59
CA LYS A 153 -5.44 -2.32 4.26
C LYS A 153 -5.69 -3.56 5.12
N GLN A 154 -4.68 -4.40 5.35
CA GLN A 154 -4.78 -5.56 6.23
C GLN A 154 -5.03 -5.15 7.68
N ASN A 155 -4.27 -4.16 8.18
CA ASN A 155 -4.44 -3.65 9.54
C ASN A 155 -5.84 -3.00 9.78
N MET A 156 -6.45 -2.40 8.75
CA MET A 156 -7.83 -1.88 8.82
C MET A 156 -8.91 -2.97 8.67
N PHE A 157 -8.57 -4.14 8.14
CA PHE A 157 -9.52 -5.23 7.95
C PHE A 157 -9.58 -6.17 9.15
N LEU A 158 -8.41 -6.46 9.75
CA LEU A 158 -8.29 -7.34 10.91
C LEU A 158 -7.34 -6.69 11.93
N GLN A 159 -7.89 -6.29 13.08
CA GLN A 159 -7.10 -5.85 14.21
C GLN A 159 -6.96 -7.00 15.22
N PHE A 160 -5.75 -7.49 15.39
CA PHE A 160 -5.45 -8.40 16.50
C PHE A 160 -5.27 -7.56 17.77
N PRO A 161 -5.97 -7.89 18.87
CA PRO A 161 -5.81 -7.15 20.11
C PRO A 161 -4.37 -7.24 20.61
N GLU A 162 -3.79 -6.10 21.01
CA GLU A 162 -2.46 -6.10 21.63
C GLU A 162 -2.50 -6.87 22.96
N ARG A 163 -1.41 -7.58 23.29
CA ARG A 163 -1.30 -8.32 24.57
C ARG A 163 -1.44 -7.41 25.80
N ARG A 164 -1.16 -6.10 25.64
CA ARG A 164 -1.35 -5.05 26.66
C ARG A 164 -2.81 -4.86 27.06
N LEU A 165 -3.76 -5.18 26.17
CA LEU A 165 -5.17 -4.91 26.40
C LEU A 165 -5.69 -5.62 27.65
N ILE A 166 -5.14 -6.79 27.98
CA ILE A 166 -5.46 -7.56 29.20
C ILE A 166 -5.27 -6.73 30.47
N GLN A 167 -4.21 -5.92 30.54
CA GLN A 167 -3.97 -5.03 31.68
C GLN A 167 -4.99 -3.87 31.70
N TYR A 168 -5.31 -3.31 30.54
CA TYR A 168 -6.22 -2.17 30.44
C TYR A 168 -7.69 -2.52 30.72
N ASP A 169 -8.12 -3.74 30.41
CA ASP A 169 -9.48 -4.22 30.67
C ASP A 169 -9.74 -4.50 32.17
N CYS A 170 -8.68 -4.64 32.99
CA CYS A 170 -8.78 -5.04 34.40
C CYS A 170 -8.02 -4.09 35.34
N GLY A 171 -8.73 -3.24 36.09
CA GLY A 171 -8.13 -2.32 37.08
C GLY A 171 -7.31 -3.01 38.20
N LYS A 172 -7.64 -4.27 38.53
CA LYS A 172 -6.82 -5.08 39.46
C LYS A 172 -5.44 -5.41 38.90
N LEU A 173 -5.32 -5.65 37.59
CA LEU A 173 -4.04 -5.92 36.94
C LEU A 173 -3.22 -4.63 36.78
N GLN A 174 -3.87 -3.49 36.57
CA GLN A 174 -3.19 -2.19 36.53
C GLN A 174 -2.49 -1.87 37.86
N THR A 175 -3.19 -2.08 38.98
CA THR A 175 -2.62 -1.89 40.32
C THR A 175 -1.55 -2.94 40.64
N LEU A 176 -1.78 -4.20 40.24
CA LEU A 176 -0.79 -5.27 40.39
C LEU A 176 0.52 -4.96 39.65
N ASP A 177 0.48 -4.38 38.44
CA ASP A 177 1.67 -4.01 37.67
C ASP A 177 2.56 -3.02 38.44
N VAL A 178 1.94 -1.96 38.99
CA VAL A 178 2.66 -0.94 39.78
C VAL A 178 3.29 -1.57 41.03
N LEU A 179 2.54 -2.43 41.73
CA LEU A 179 3.04 -3.11 42.93
C LEU A 179 4.19 -4.08 42.61
N LEU A 180 4.06 -4.88 41.56
CA LEU A 180 5.10 -5.83 41.15
C LEU A 180 6.37 -5.09 40.68
N ALA A 181 6.23 -3.96 39.99
CA ALA A 181 7.37 -3.14 39.59
C ALA A 181 8.13 -2.59 40.81
N GLN A 182 7.40 -2.11 41.82
CA GLN A 182 8.00 -1.62 43.07
C GLN A 182 8.71 -2.76 43.85
N LEU A 183 8.05 -3.91 44.01
CA LEU A 183 8.61 -5.05 44.74
C LEU A 183 9.81 -5.68 44.02
N LYS A 184 9.83 -5.69 42.67
CA LYS A 184 10.99 -6.12 41.88
C LYS A 184 12.19 -5.19 42.09
N ARG A 185 11.97 -3.88 42.17
CA ARG A 185 13.02 -2.90 42.48
C ARG A 185 13.64 -3.16 43.86
N GLU A 186 12.82 -3.56 44.82
CA GLU A 186 13.22 -3.90 46.20
C GLU A 186 13.72 -5.35 46.33
N LYS A 187 13.73 -6.14 45.24
CA LYS A 187 14.14 -7.55 45.18
C LYS A 187 13.37 -8.49 46.13
N HIS A 188 12.11 -8.15 46.41
CA HIS A 188 11.22 -9.02 47.18
C HIS A 188 10.60 -10.11 46.29
N ARG A 189 10.42 -11.31 46.87
CA ARG A 189 9.67 -12.40 46.22
C ARG A 189 8.19 -12.25 46.55
N CYS A 190 7.34 -12.40 45.54
CA CYS A 190 5.90 -12.23 45.65
C CYS A 190 5.19 -13.57 45.44
N LEU A 191 4.12 -13.82 46.20
CA LEU A 191 3.23 -14.98 46.04
C LEU A 191 1.84 -14.47 45.67
N ILE A 192 1.23 -15.05 44.64
CA ILE A 192 -0.10 -14.70 44.18
C ILE A 192 -1.01 -15.90 44.38
N PHE A 193 -2.09 -15.72 45.14
CA PHE A 193 -3.11 -16.74 45.35
C PHE A 193 -4.35 -16.42 44.51
N THR A 194 -4.82 -17.39 43.75
CA THR A 194 -6.06 -17.28 42.97
C THR A 194 -6.92 -18.52 43.17
N GLN A 195 -8.23 -18.34 43.28
CA GLN A 195 -9.17 -19.46 43.44
C GLN A 195 -9.43 -20.23 42.15
N MET A 196 -9.37 -19.56 40.99
CA MET A 196 -9.73 -20.12 39.69
C MET A 196 -8.49 -20.49 38.88
N THR A 197 -8.41 -21.71 38.37
CA THR A 197 -7.29 -22.17 37.52
C THR A 197 -7.20 -21.37 36.21
N LYS A 198 -8.34 -20.98 35.62
CA LYS A 198 -8.38 -20.09 34.44
C LYS A 198 -7.70 -18.74 34.67
N MET A 199 -7.69 -18.24 35.90
CA MET A 199 -7.00 -16.99 36.23
C MET A 199 -5.48 -17.16 36.23
N LEU A 200 -4.97 -18.36 36.50
CA LEU A 200 -3.54 -18.63 36.39
C LEU A 200 -3.05 -18.50 34.95
N ASP A 201 -3.84 -18.96 33.96
CA ASP A 201 -3.48 -18.82 32.55
C ASP A 201 -3.41 -17.34 32.11
N ILE A 202 -4.32 -16.50 32.62
CA ILE A 202 -4.32 -15.05 32.36
C ILE A 202 -3.12 -14.38 33.03
N LEU A 203 -2.84 -14.74 34.29
CA LEU A 203 -1.68 -14.20 35.02
C LEU A 203 -0.37 -14.63 34.39
N GLU A 204 -0.29 -15.86 33.88
CA GLU A 204 0.85 -16.38 33.13
C GLU A 204 1.10 -15.55 31.86
N LEU A 205 0.05 -15.24 31.08
CA LEU A 205 0.17 -14.35 29.93
C LEU A 205 0.60 -12.93 30.33
N PHE A 206 0.07 -12.40 31.43
CA PHE A 206 0.43 -11.08 31.97
C PHE A 206 1.89 -11.03 32.45
N LEU A 207 2.33 -12.00 33.25
CA LEU A 207 3.71 -12.05 33.76
C LEU A 207 4.74 -12.25 32.63
N ASN A 208 4.40 -13.06 31.63
CA ASN A 208 5.21 -13.22 30.41
C ASN A 208 5.30 -11.91 29.61
N TYR A 209 4.20 -11.15 29.53
CA TYR A 209 4.18 -9.86 28.85
C TYR A 209 5.13 -8.84 29.49
N HIS A 210 5.19 -8.79 30.83
CA HIS A 210 6.11 -7.91 31.58
C HIS A 210 7.51 -8.50 31.80
N GLY A 211 7.76 -9.75 31.38
CA GLY A 211 9.06 -10.41 31.51
C GLY A 211 9.45 -10.76 32.95
N TYR A 212 8.49 -11.19 33.77
CA TYR A 212 8.76 -11.72 35.11
C TYR A 212 8.98 -13.24 35.05
N THR A 213 9.99 -13.73 35.77
CA THR A 213 10.18 -15.18 35.97
C THR A 213 9.22 -15.65 37.06
N TYR A 214 8.43 -16.69 36.79
CA TYR A 214 7.45 -17.24 37.73
C TYR A 214 7.52 -18.77 37.77
N VAL A 215 6.97 -19.33 38.85
CA VAL A 215 6.71 -20.77 38.98
C VAL A 215 5.24 -20.95 39.27
N ARG A 216 4.58 -21.83 38.52
CA ARG A 216 3.18 -22.15 38.68
C ARG A 216 3.04 -23.41 39.52
N LEU A 217 2.28 -23.31 40.61
CA LEU A 217 1.92 -24.43 41.48
C LEU A 217 0.40 -24.57 41.47
N ASP A 218 -0.12 -25.53 40.70
CA ASP A 218 -1.55 -25.84 40.65
C ASP A 218 -1.83 -27.34 40.76
N GLY A 219 -3.10 -27.70 40.93
CA GLY A 219 -3.56 -29.08 41.13
C GLY A 219 -3.23 -30.03 39.97
N THR A 220 -2.86 -29.49 38.80
CA THR A 220 -2.48 -30.24 37.60
C THR A 220 -0.98 -30.53 37.48
N THR A 221 -0.12 -29.83 38.23
CA THR A 221 1.32 -30.16 38.29
C THR A 221 1.56 -31.54 38.91
N GLN A 222 2.49 -32.31 38.34
CA GLN A 222 2.88 -33.61 38.89
C GLN A 222 3.54 -33.44 40.26
N ILE A 223 3.34 -34.42 41.16
CA ILE A 223 3.82 -34.37 42.56
C ILE A 223 5.34 -34.13 42.63
N VAL A 224 6.10 -34.72 41.69
CA VAL A 224 7.56 -34.55 41.60
C VAL A 224 7.95 -33.09 41.39
N GLN A 225 7.22 -32.36 40.56
CA GLN A 225 7.47 -30.94 40.27
C GLN A 225 7.03 -30.02 41.43
N ARG A 226 6.23 -30.52 42.39
CA ARG A 226 5.84 -29.78 43.59
C ARG A 226 6.86 -29.88 44.73
N GLN A 227 7.73 -30.88 44.69
CA GLN A 227 8.69 -31.20 45.76
C GLN A 227 10.14 -30.82 45.42
N MET A 228 10.42 -30.48 44.16
CA MET A 228 11.70 -29.88 43.73
C MET A 228 11.71 -28.37 43.97
#